data_AF-A0A7J4V9G3-F1
#
_entry.id   AF-A0A7J4V9G3-F1
#
_cell.length_a   1.000
_cell.length_b   1.000
_cell.length_c   1.000
_cell.angle_alpha   90.00
_cell.angle_beta   90.00
_cell.angle_gamma   90.00
#
_symmetry.space_group_name_H-M   'P 1'
#
loop_
_entity.id
_entity.type
_entity.pdbx_description
1 polymer ?
#
loop_
_entity_poly.entity_id
_entity_poly.type
_entity_poly.pdbx_seq_one_letter_code
_entity_poly.pdbx_strand_id
1 'polypeptide(L)'
;ADMNTPDSNRTIHLAGNVIFKGGYILLRNSNISFHDTLTLVGTIVDGGIIDGHGGVLHGAAGLIGWSGYYTFNPQHTTLKNMTLTGAINFYGSGTGVWGLTVAENVVNRSDIYDRVLGQPEFEEVYITHPFTNYGNFHKAQNGLTLAISATNFTNYGEWNNYTTVFMGLADQTISLQSDSILRGIVHFDAMTNGNAYQWMKNNTDIPGATQAKLVFNNLTAANAGVYKCRITTNTGTIYSRLITVSTPVGIDDPAPMPNTMVLEQNYPNPFSTGALSGNPVTTVRFTLPEAGDITLKVFDLQGREVMTVYDGYMPAGSHDARINAEQLASGVYFYCLQAGGHALARPMVVLK
;
A
#
# COMPACT_ATOMS: atom_id res chain seq x y z
N ALA A 1 18.38 -0.83 18.51
CA ALA A 1 18.20 -0.99 19.97
C ALA A 1 19.16 -2.08 20.46
N ASP A 2 19.73 -1.94 21.66
CA ASP A 2 20.69 -2.87 22.27
C ASP A 2 20.11 -4.30 22.40
N MET A 3 20.95 -5.30 22.16
CA MET A 3 20.63 -6.58 21.51
C MET A 3 20.72 -7.82 22.42
N ASN A 4 20.46 -7.72 23.73
CA ASN A 4 20.72 -8.82 24.66
C ASN A 4 19.57 -9.20 25.61
N THR A 5 18.33 -8.74 25.41
CA THR A 5 17.18 -9.17 26.24
C THR A 5 16.05 -9.76 25.40
N PRO A 6 15.45 -10.92 25.78
CA PRO A 6 14.42 -11.60 24.99
C PRO A 6 13.04 -10.95 25.01
N ASP A 7 12.87 -9.80 25.68
CA ASP A 7 11.56 -9.19 25.88
C ASP A 7 11.06 -8.40 24.65
N SER A 8 9.80 -8.71 24.32
CA SER A 8 9.03 -8.51 23.10
C SER A 8 8.67 -7.08 22.70
N ASN A 9 8.61 -6.83 21.38
CA ASN A 9 7.92 -5.73 20.68
C ASN A 9 8.13 -4.32 21.23
N ARG A 10 9.37 -3.81 21.16
CA ARG A 10 9.63 -2.38 21.42
C ARG A 10 9.20 -1.55 20.21
N THR A 11 8.37 -0.53 20.43
CA THR A 11 7.94 0.38 19.37
C THR A 11 8.60 1.75 19.53
N ILE A 12 9.25 2.23 18.48
CA ILE A 12 9.71 3.61 18.36
C ILE A 12 8.56 4.40 17.75
N HIS A 13 8.02 5.37 18.50
CA HIS A 13 6.98 6.27 18.01
C HIS A 13 7.61 7.54 17.47
N LEU A 14 7.32 7.84 16.21
CA LEU A 14 7.76 9.02 15.50
C LEU A 14 6.57 9.93 15.25
N ALA A 15 6.66 11.17 15.71
CA ALA A 15 5.66 12.21 15.46
C ALA A 15 6.25 13.29 14.54
N GLY A 16 5.45 13.84 13.64
CA GLY A 16 5.92 14.78 12.64
C GLY A 16 6.60 14.11 11.45
N ASN A 17 7.20 14.95 10.60
CA ASN A 17 7.98 14.51 9.46
C ASN A 17 9.39 14.11 9.91
N VAL A 18 9.69 12.82 9.88
CA VAL A 18 10.99 12.28 10.30
C VAL A 18 11.79 11.82 9.10
N ILE A 19 13.06 12.21 9.04
CA ILE A 19 13.96 11.89 7.94
C ILE A 19 15.17 11.13 8.49
N PHE A 20 15.39 9.91 8.00
CA PHE A 20 16.65 9.18 8.17
C PHE A 20 17.50 9.34 6.91
N LYS A 21 18.78 9.63 7.10
CA LYS A 21 19.76 9.82 6.01
C LYS A 21 20.98 8.93 6.24
N GLY A 22 21.22 8.00 5.31
CA GLY A 22 22.32 7.03 5.37
C GLY A 22 22.16 6.00 6.49
N GLY A 23 23.10 5.04 6.53
CA GLY A 23 23.23 4.08 7.63
C GLY A 23 22.22 2.93 7.63
N TYR A 24 22.13 2.24 8.78
CA TYR A 24 21.33 1.03 8.98
C TYR A 24 20.41 1.18 10.20
N ILE A 25 19.14 0.82 10.03
CA ILE A 25 18.14 0.64 11.08
C ILE A 25 17.87 -0.85 11.20
N LEU A 26 18.31 -1.42 12.32
CA LEU A 26 18.10 -2.83 12.64
C LEU A 26 16.97 -2.99 13.66
N LEU A 27 15.88 -3.64 13.24
CA LEU A 27 14.67 -3.84 14.04
C LEU A 27 14.55 -5.31 14.49
N ARG A 28 15.34 -5.70 15.51
CA ARG A 28 15.20 -7.02 16.16
C ARG A 28 13.96 -7.02 17.05
N ASN A 29 12.91 -7.75 16.66
CA ASN A 29 11.63 -7.84 17.39
C ASN A 29 11.11 -6.45 17.83
N SER A 30 11.24 -5.47 16.95
CA SER A 30 10.96 -4.07 17.21
C SER A 30 10.19 -3.45 16.06
N ASN A 31 9.49 -2.34 16.35
CA ASN A 31 8.63 -1.67 15.40
C ASN A 31 8.99 -0.18 15.31
N ILE A 32 8.79 0.41 14.14
CA ILE A 32 8.69 1.86 13.96
C ILE A 32 7.21 2.17 13.69
N SER A 33 6.64 3.03 14.50
CA SER A 33 5.30 3.59 14.33
C SER A 33 5.46 5.07 14.00
N PHE A 34 4.83 5.54 12.93
CA PHE A 34 4.80 6.95 12.57
C PHE A 34 3.36 7.36 12.21
N HIS A 35 3.08 8.67 12.21
CA HIS A 35 1.74 9.20 11.89
C HIS A 35 1.71 10.05 10.61
N ASP A 36 2.77 10.83 10.37
CA ASP A 36 2.85 11.74 9.23
C ASP A 36 3.74 11.13 8.14
N THR A 37 4.92 11.70 7.90
CA THR A 37 5.86 11.19 6.89
C THR A 37 7.11 10.60 7.53
N LEU A 38 7.42 9.35 7.18
CA LEU A 38 8.73 8.75 7.39
C LEU A 38 9.49 8.80 6.08
N THR A 39 10.62 9.50 6.04
CA THR A 39 11.48 9.58 4.86
C THR A 39 12.76 8.79 5.07
N LEU A 40 13.06 7.88 4.14
CA LEU A 40 14.30 7.11 4.12
C LEU A 40 15.15 7.53 2.92
N VAL A 41 16.36 8.03 3.19
CA VAL A 41 17.30 8.51 2.18
C VAL A 41 18.60 7.74 2.29
N GLY A 42 18.81 6.73 1.43
CA GLY A 42 19.99 5.85 1.53
C GLY A 42 20.12 5.11 2.86
N THR A 43 19.04 5.01 3.63
CA THR A 43 18.97 4.29 4.91
C THR A 43 18.42 2.89 4.68
N ILE A 44 19.09 1.89 5.24
CA ILE A 44 18.68 0.48 5.16
C ILE A 44 17.82 0.11 6.38
N VAL A 45 16.64 -0.46 6.16
CA VAL A 45 15.81 -1.01 7.25
C VAL A 45 15.71 -2.52 7.15
N ASP A 46 16.17 -3.20 8.19
CA ASP A 46 16.27 -4.66 8.27
C ASP A 46 15.47 -5.21 9.48
N GLY A 47 14.50 -6.07 9.17
CA GLY A 47 13.62 -6.75 10.13
C GLY A 47 12.48 -5.89 10.67
N GLY A 48 11.66 -6.47 11.54
CA GLY A 48 10.65 -5.78 12.33
C GLY A 48 9.42 -5.27 11.54
N ILE A 49 8.65 -4.38 12.16
CA ILE A 49 7.45 -3.78 11.57
C ILE A 49 7.65 -2.28 11.38
N ILE A 50 7.27 -1.79 10.20
CA ILE A 50 7.07 -0.37 9.93
C ILE A 50 5.55 -0.16 9.81
N ASP A 51 4.96 0.64 10.70
CA ASP A 51 3.53 0.95 10.73
C ASP A 51 3.32 2.46 10.60
N GLY A 52 2.63 2.87 9.54
CA GLY A 52 2.43 4.29 9.23
C GLY A 52 1.22 4.94 9.86
N HIS A 53 0.30 4.20 10.49
CA HIS A 53 -0.98 4.75 10.99
C HIS A 53 -1.71 5.70 10.01
N GLY A 54 -1.62 5.43 8.70
CA GLY A 54 -2.20 6.27 7.63
C GLY A 54 -1.20 7.25 6.99
N GLY A 55 0.04 7.28 7.48
CA GLY A 55 1.12 8.12 7.01
C GLY A 55 1.76 7.68 5.70
N VAL A 56 2.76 8.46 5.28
CA VAL A 56 3.51 8.23 4.04
C VAL A 56 4.91 7.72 4.36
N LEU A 57 5.28 6.59 3.77
CA LEU A 57 6.67 6.16 3.69
C LEU A 57 7.24 6.68 2.36
N HIS A 58 8.14 7.64 2.46
CA HIS A 58 8.81 8.24 1.30
C HIS A 58 10.22 7.69 1.13
N GLY A 59 10.45 6.96 0.04
CA GLY A 59 11.77 6.51 -0.38
C GLY A 59 12.41 7.52 -1.33
N ALA A 60 13.40 8.28 -0.86
CA ALA A 60 14.26 9.07 -1.74
C ALA A 60 15.59 8.32 -1.88
N ALA A 61 15.64 7.34 -2.78
CA ALA A 61 16.81 6.47 -3.00
C ALA A 61 17.26 5.69 -1.73
N GLY A 62 16.32 5.11 -0.95
CA GLY A 62 16.59 4.13 0.12
C GLY A 62 15.56 2.98 0.07
N LEU A 63 15.92 1.70 -0.07
CA LEU A 63 16.71 0.77 0.77
C LEU A 63 15.89 0.08 1.88
N ILE A 64 14.70 -0.45 1.55
CA ILE A 64 14.18 -1.55 2.37
C ILE A 64 14.99 -2.77 1.93
N GLY A 65 16.00 -3.17 2.71
CA GLY A 65 16.95 -4.19 2.29
C GLY A 65 17.67 -4.87 3.45
N TRP A 66 18.25 -6.03 3.16
CA TRP A 66 18.85 -6.96 4.10
C TRP A 66 20.35 -7.10 3.79
N SER A 67 21.22 -6.87 4.77
CA SER A 67 22.66 -7.07 4.57
C SER A 67 23.24 -7.96 5.67
N GLY A 68 23.82 -9.11 5.31
CA GLY A 68 24.49 -9.96 6.29
C GLY A 68 25.02 -11.28 5.75
N TYR A 69 26.30 -11.56 6.04
CA TYR A 69 26.94 -12.88 5.86
C TYR A 69 26.60 -13.89 6.98
N TYR A 70 25.87 -13.47 8.01
CA TYR A 70 25.60 -14.29 9.20
C TYR A 70 24.11 -14.29 9.51
N THR A 71 23.60 -15.48 9.81
CA THR A 71 22.23 -15.80 10.21
C THR A 71 21.69 -14.84 11.28
N PHE A 72 20.95 -13.81 10.92
CA PHE A 72 20.27 -12.94 11.89
C PHE A 72 18.84 -12.62 11.45
N ASN A 73 17.90 -13.36 12.06
CA ASN A 73 16.43 -13.24 12.09
C ASN A 73 16.04 -11.96 12.89
N PRO A 74 15.04 -11.13 12.51
CA PRO A 74 13.72 -11.49 11.98
C PRO A 74 13.69 -11.50 10.46
N GLN A 75 13.34 -12.64 9.89
CA GLN A 75 13.53 -12.96 8.47
C GLN A 75 12.87 -11.98 7.48
N HIS A 76 11.83 -11.23 7.85
CA HIS A 76 11.14 -10.31 6.94
C HIS A 76 10.83 -8.95 7.59
N THR A 77 11.06 -7.86 6.85
CA THR A 77 10.50 -6.53 7.19
C THR A 77 9.02 -6.53 6.85
N THR A 78 8.16 -6.04 7.76
CA THR A 78 6.71 -5.98 7.55
C THR A 78 6.22 -4.54 7.40
N LEU A 79 5.40 -4.26 6.39
CA LEU A 79 4.80 -2.95 6.16
C LEU A 79 3.30 -2.93 6.49
N LYS A 80 2.85 -1.90 7.22
CA LYS A 80 1.45 -1.68 7.59
C LYS A 80 1.01 -0.21 7.50
N ASN A 81 -0.26 0.00 7.16
CA ASN A 81 -1.02 1.25 7.21
C ASN A 81 -0.27 2.46 6.63
N MET A 82 0.18 2.36 5.37
CA MET A 82 0.97 3.43 4.76
C MET A 82 0.80 3.51 3.25
N THR A 83 1.04 4.70 2.72
CA THR A 83 1.25 4.89 1.28
C THR A 83 2.74 4.95 0.98
N LEU A 84 3.17 4.12 0.03
CA LEU A 84 4.53 4.08 -0.48
C LEU A 84 4.71 5.10 -1.60
N THR A 85 5.68 6.00 -1.45
CA THR A 85 6.01 7.03 -2.45
C THR A 85 7.52 7.12 -2.66
N GLY A 86 7.94 7.59 -3.84
CA GLY A 86 9.36 7.65 -4.21
C GLY A 86 9.97 6.27 -4.54
N ALA A 87 11.18 6.24 -5.10
CA ALA A 87 11.76 4.99 -5.58
C ALA A 87 12.14 4.07 -4.40
N ILE A 88 11.43 2.95 -4.28
CA ILE A 88 11.70 1.95 -3.23
C ILE A 88 12.58 0.87 -3.83
N ASN A 89 13.74 0.66 -3.21
CA ASN A 89 14.69 -0.35 -3.64
C ASN A 89 14.69 -1.51 -2.64
N PHE A 90 14.65 -2.74 -3.16
CA PHE A 90 14.90 -3.98 -2.41
C PHE A 90 16.34 -4.44 -2.64
N TYR A 91 16.95 -4.98 -1.59
CA TYR A 91 18.34 -5.45 -1.58
C TYR A 91 18.47 -6.67 -0.68
N GLY A 92 18.99 -7.78 -1.19
CA GLY A 92 19.55 -8.88 -0.41
C GLY A 92 21.07 -8.97 -0.54
N SER A 93 21.72 -9.54 0.47
CA SER A 93 23.03 -10.18 0.33
C SER A 93 23.02 -11.54 1.02
N GLY A 94 23.39 -12.61 0.34
CA GLY A 94 23.55 -13.95 0.89
C GLY A 94 22.74 -15.05 0.19
N THR A 95 22.80 -16.27 0.72
CA THR A 95 22.18 -17.46 0.11
C THR A 95 20.81 -17.84 0.71
N GLY A 96 20.20 -16.93 1.46
CA GLY A 96 18.92 -17.15 2.15
C GLY A 96 17.72 -16.64 1.35
N VAL A 97 16.52 -17.10 1.71
CA VAL A 97 15.27 -16.46 1.27
C VAL A 97 15.09 -15.22 2.12
N TRP A 98 15.10 -14.07 1.47
CA TRP A 98 14.84 -12.79 2.11
C TRP A 98 13.57 -12.20 1.53
N GLY A 99 12.75 -11.60 2.40
CA GLY A 99 11.44 -11.18 1.98
C GLY A 99 10.84 -10.00 2.70
N LEU A 100 10.01 -9.27 1.95
CA LEU A 100 9.17 -8.19 2.44
C LEU A 100 7.78 -8.75 2.65
N THR A 101 7.18 -8.53 3.81
CA THR A 101 5.76 -8.79 4.02
C THR A 101 4.97 -7.50 3.88
N VAL A 102 4.14 -7.42 2.84
CA VAL A 102 3.10 -6.41 2.73
C VAL A 102 1.87 -6.94 3.47
N ALA A 103 1.60 -6.34 4.64
CA ALA A 103 0.65 -6.88 5.60
C ALA A 103 -0.68 -6.11 5.66
N GLU A 104 -0.77 -4.82 5.93
CA GLU A 104 -2.11 -4.23 6.12
C GLU A 104 -2.18 -2.83 5.50
N ASN A 105 -3.22 -2.53 4.72
CA ASN A 105 -3.49 -1.19 4.18
C ASN A 105 -2.27 -0.50 3.55
N VAL A 106 -1.50 -1.24 2.75
CA VAL A 106 -0.36 -0.71 2.02
C VAL A 106 -0.76 -0.42 0.58
N VAL A 107 -0.52 0.82 0.13
CA VAL A 107 -0.75 1.23 -1.25
C VAL A 107 0.57 1.62 -1.88
N ASN A 108 0.90 1.03 -3.03
CA ASN A 108 2.07 1.47 -3.80
C ASN A 108 1.69 2.51 -4.86
N ARG A 109 2.30 3.70 -4.80
CA ARG A 109 2.14 4.78 -5.80
C ARG A 109 3.43 5.10 -6.56
N SER A 110 4.44 4.23 -6.50
CA SER A 110 5.75 4.54 -7.03
C SER A 110 6.43 3.35 -7.69
N ASP A 111 7.51 3.64 -8.43
CA ASP A 111 8.37 2.62 -8.98
C ASP A 111 9.11 1.88 -7.85
N ILE A 112 8.99 0.56 -7.90
CA ILE A 112 9.71 -0.38 -7.06
C ILE A 112 10.81 -0.99 -7.90
N TYR A 113 12.03 -0.95 -7.39
CA TYR A 113 13.22 -1.50 -8.03
C TYR A 113 13.78 -2.64 -7.18
N ASP A 114 13.96 -3.80 -7.80
CA ASP A 114 14.89 -4.81 -7.28
C ASP A 114 16.32 -4.36 -7.67
N ARG A 115 17.25 -4.30 -6.70
CA ARG A 115 18.65 -3.89 -6.93
C ARG A 115 19.63 -4.90 -6.31
N VAL A 116 19.92 -5.96 -7.04
CA VAL A 116 20.98 -6.94 -6.70
C VAL A 116 22.38 -6.33 -6.80
N LEU A 117 23.18 -6.40 -5.73
CA LEU A 117 24.65 -6.18 -5.80
C LEU A 117 25.38 -7.53 -5.69
N GLY A 118 25.54 -8.23 -6.82
CA GLY A 118 26.71 -9.10 -7.00
C GLY A 118 26.62 -10.61 -6.78
N GLN A 119 25.45 -11.26 -6.67
CA GLN A 119 25.28 -12.73 -6.77
C GLN A 119 23.87 -13.09 -7.31
N PRO A 120 23.61 -14.32 -7.82
CA PRO A 120 22.26 -14.75 -8.17
C PRO A 120 21.44 -15.03 -6.90
N GLU A 121 20.77 -14.01 -6.39
CA GLU A 121 19.93 -14.10 -5.19
C GLU A 121 18.46 -14.14 -5.58
N PHE A 122 17.68 -14.97 -4.89
CA PHE A 122 16.23 -15.02 -5.03
C PHE A 122 15.60 -14.13 -3.95
N GLU A 123 15.06 -12.99 -4.36
CA GLU A 123 14.27 -12.12 -3.48
C GLU A 123 12.78 -12.50 -3.58
N GLU A 124 12.12 -12.66 -2.43
CA GLU A 124 10.70 -13.02 -2.35
C GLU A 124 9.88 -11.94 -1.65
N VAL A 125 8.98 -11.27 -2.36
CA VAL A 125 8.03 -10.34 -1.74
C VAL A 125 6.72 -11.06 -1.47
N TYR A 126 6.36 -11.14 -0.19
CA TYR A 126 5.12 -11.74 0.30
C TYR A 126 4.02 -10.69 0.43
N ILE A 127 2.97 -10.84 -0.37
CA ILE A 127 1.75 -10.01 -0.29
C ILE A 127 0.65 -10.86 0.32
N THR A 128 0.38 -10.63 1.60
CA THR A 128 -0.47 -11.52 2.41
C THR A 128 -1.89 -11.00 2.61
N HIS A 129 -2.15 -9.76 2.21
CA HIS A 129 -3.40 -9.05 2.44
C HIS A 129 -3.70 -8.11 1.26
N PRO A 130 -4.90 -7.52 1.22
CA PRO A 130 -5.31 -6.65 0.11
C PRO A 130 -4.26 -5.61 -0.25
N PHE A 131 -3.85 -5.60 -1.51
CA PHE A 131 -2.80 -4.74 -2.02
C PHE A 131 -3.24 -4.08 -3.31
N THR A 132 -3.02 -2.77 -3.38
CA THR A 132 -3.27 -1.98 -4.58
C THR A 132 -1.97 -1.34 -5.06
N ASN A 133 -1.63 -1.62 -6.31
CA ASN A 133 -0.43 -1.13 -6.94
C ASN A 133 -0.75 -0.20 -8.11
N TYR A 134 -0.29 1.05 -8.00
CA TYR A 134 -0.34 2.06 -9.05
C TYR A 134 1.01 2.28 -9.75
N GLY A 135 2.12 1.88 -9.12
CA GLY A 135 3.46 2.06 -9.69
C GLY A 135 3.94 0.88 -10.52
N ASN A 136 5.19 0.90 -10.97
CA ASN A 136 5.77 -0.21 -11.74
C ASN A 136 6.76 -1.01 -10.90
N PHE A 137 6.86 -2.31 -11.19
CA PHE A 137 7.92 -3.15 -10.65
C PHE A 137 9.00 -3.34 -11.71
N HIS A 138 10.20 -2.87 -11.40
CA HIS A 138 11.39 -3.00 -12.23
C HIS A 138 12.32 -4.07 -11.64
N LYS A 139 12.78 -5.01 -12.47
CA LYS A 139 13.74 -6.05 -12.06
C LYS A 139 15.19 -5.58 -12.07
N ALA A 140 16.04 -6.22 -11.26
CA ALA A 140 17.47 -6.34 -11.51
C ALA A 140 17.79 -7.56 -12.40
N GLN A 141 19.09 -7.78 -12.68
CA GLN A 141 19.60 -8.83 -13.57
C GLN A 141 19.17 -10.26 -13.21
N ASN A 142 18.87 -10.56 -11.93
CA ASN A 142 18.69 -11.93 -11.44
C ASN A 142 17.26 -12.33 -11.02
N GLY A 143 16.31 -11.38 -10.97
CA GLY A 143 14.88 -11.66 -10.97
C GLY A 143 14.16 -11.68 -9.61
N LEU A 144 13.10 -10.87 -9.50
CA LEU A 144 12.19 -10.81 -8.35
C LEU A 144 11.12 -11.90 -8.39
N THR A 145 10.88 -12.59 -7.28
CA THR A 145 9.72 -13.48 -7.07
C THR A 145 8.67 -12.82 -6.18
N LEU A 146 7.41 -12.88 -6.60
CA LEU A 146 6.27 -12.33 -5.84
C LEU A 146 5.36 -13.47 -5.40
N ALA A 147 5.22 -13.62 -4.09
CA ALA A 147 4.38 -14.62 -3.43
C ALA A 147 3.09 -13.94 -2.93
N ILE A 148 1.96 -14.18 -3.58
CA ILE A 148 0.70 -13.48 -3.30
C ILE A 148 -0.31 -14.46 -2.71
N SER A 149 -0.61 -14.31 -1.42
CA SER A 149 -1.68 -15.05 -0.72
C SER A 149 -2.88 -14.15 -0.35
N ALA A 150 -2.80 -12.85 -0.67
CA ALA A 150 -3.87 -11.89 -0.49
C ALA A 150 -5.19 -12.31 -1.16
N THR A 151 -6.32 -12.01 -0.52
CA THR A 151 -7.66 -12.24 -1.06
C THR A 151 -7.99 -11.30 -2.23
N ASN A 152 -7.48 -10.06 -2.21
CA ASN A 152 -7.66 -9.09 -3.27
C ASN A 152 -6.32 -8.50 -3.68
N PHE A 153 -6.03 -8.50 -4.97
CA PHE A 153 -4.85 -7.88 -5.53
C PHE A 153 -5.29 -7.05 -6.74
N THR A 154 -5.02 -5.76 -6.69
CA THR A 154 -5.32 -4.85 -7.80
C THR A 154 -4.02 -4.25 -8.32
N ASN A 155 -3.79 -4.41 -9.63
CA ASN A 155 -2.64 -3.84 -10.29
C ASN A 155 -3.07 -2.95 -11.46
N TYR A 156 -2.60 -1.71 -11.42
CA TYR A 156 -2.78 -0.68 -12.46
C TYR A 156 -1.49 -0.41 -13.26
N GLY A 157 -0.34 -0.95 -12.82
CA GLY A 157 0.97 -0.67 -13.42
C GLY A 157 1.58 -1.85 -14.18
N GLU A 158 2.77 -1.66 -14.75
CA GLU A 158 3.53 -2.73 -15.40
C GLU A 158 4.46 -3.43 -14.42
N TRP A 159 4.45 -4.77 -14.43
CA TRP A 159 5.34 -5.57 -13.59
C TRP A 159 6.32 -6.33 -14.47
N ASN A 160 7.61 -6.11 -14.25
CA ASN A 160 8.68 -6.84 -14.90
C ASN A 160 9.36 -7.77 -13.90
N ASN A 161 8.65 -8.80 -13.44
CA ASN A 161 9.19 -9.75 -12.46
C ASN A 161 9.64 -11.08 -13.11
N TYR A 162 10.36 -11.92 -12.37
CA TYR A 162 10.78 -13.23 -12.86
C TYR A 162 9.68 -14.26 -12.67
N THR A 163 9.15 -14.37 -11.45
CA THR A 163 8.02 -15.25 -11.13
C THR A 163 6.99 -14.54 -10.25
N THR A 164 5.70 -14.73 -10.51
CA THR A 164 4.60 -14.43 -9.56
C THR A 164 3.90 -15.72 -9.23
N VAL A 165 3.64 -15.99 -7.95
CA VAL A 165 2.90 -17.17 -7.50
C VAL A 165 1.70 -16.71 -6.69
N PHE A 166 0.50 -17.07 -7.14
CA PHE A 166 -0.74 -16.90 -6.38
C PHE A 166 -1.00 -18.17 -5.56
N MET A 167 -1.00 -18.02 -4.24
CA MET A 167 -0.89 -19.11 -3.24
C MET A 167 -1.98 -19.03 -2.15
N GLY A 168 -3.21 -18.68 -2.52
CA GLY A 168 -4.28 -18.45 -1.54
C GLY A 168 -4.82 -19.71 -0.86
N LEU A 169 -4.90 -19.69 0.47
CA LEU A 169 -5.79 -20.56 1.27
C LEU A 169 -7.24 -20.04 1.29
N ALA A 170 -7.49 -18.88 0.68
CA ALA A 170 -8.80 -18.26 0.47
C ALA A 170 -9.00 -17.96 -1.02
N ASP A 171 -10.24 -17.65 -1.42
CA ASP A 171 -10.51 -17.20 -2.77
C ASP A 171 -9.78 -15.88 -3.04
N GLN A 172 -9.14 -15.79 -4.20
CA GLN A 172 -8.33 -14.65 -4.60
C GLN A 172 -8.98 -13.95 -5.80
N THR A 173 -8.98 -12.62 -5.78
CA THR A 173 -9.35 -11.78 -6.92
C THR A 173 -8.15 -10.97 -7.37
N ILE A 174 -7.81 -11.10 -8.65
CA ILE A 174 -6.75 -10.38 -9.35
C ILE A 174 -7.45 -9.43 -10.32
N SER A 175 -7.32 -8.13 -10.08
CA SER A 175 -7.89 -7.10 -10.93
C SER A 175 -6.78 -6.49 -11.79
N LEU A 176 -6.86 -6.68 -13.11
CA LEU A 176 -5.91 -6.15 -14.10
C LEU A 176 -6.64 -5.19 -15.06
N GLN A 177 -6.15 -3.97 -15.21
CA GLN A 177 -6.65 -3.08 -16.27
C GLN A 177 -6.27 -3.59 -17.67
N SER A 178 -6.90 -3.04 -18.71
CA SER A 178 -6.73 -3.49 -20.10
C SER A 178 -5.29 -3.46 -20.61
N ASP A 179 -4.49 -2.53 -20.10
CA ASP A 179 -3.08 -2.30 -20.41
C ASP A 179 -2.12 -2.88 -19.35
N SER A 180 -2.64 -3.32 -18.20
CA SER A 180 -1.84 -3.92 -17.14
C SER A 180 -1.36 -5.32 -17.52
N ILE A 181 -0.08 -5.58 -17.26
CA ILE A 181 0.56 -6.87 -17.52
C ILE A 181 1.41 -7.27 -16.30
N LEU A 182 1.17 -8.48 -15.79
CA LEU A 182 2.13 -9.17 -14.93
C LEU A 182 3.10 -9.93 -15.84
N ARG A 183 4.27 -9.34 -16.11
CA ARG A 183 5.25 -9.92 -17.03
C ARG A 183 6.11 -10.95 -16.31
N GLY A 184 6.48 -12.01 -17.04
CA GLY A 184 7.24 -13.13 -16.50
C GLY A 184 6.38 -14.36 -16.30
N ILE A 185 6.90 -15.31 -15.52
CA ILE A 185 6.22 -16.57 -15.27
C ILE A 185 5.20 -16.37 -14.14
N VAL A 186 3.92 -16.56 -14.42
CA VAL A 186 2.85 -16.50 -13.40
C VAL A 186 2.34 -17.90 -13.12
N HIS A 187 2.28 -18.26 -11.84
CA HIS A 187 1.78 -19.53 -11.34
C HIS A 187 0.48 -19.32 -10.55
N PHE A 188 -0.54 -20.11 -10.86
CA PHE A 188 -1.62 -20.40 -9.92
C PHE A 188 -1.31 -21.73 -9.25
N ASP A 189 -1.24 -21.75 -7.92
CA ASP A 189 -0.92 -22.95 -7.15
C ASP A 189 -2.20 -23.60 -6.61
N ALA A 190 -2.30 -24.93 -6.73
CA ALA A 190 -3.40 -25.69 -6.16
C ALA A 190 -3.35 -25.72 -4.61
N MET A 191 -2.18 -25.43 -4.02
CA MET A 191 -1.92 -25.35 -2.57
C MET A 191 -2.26 -26.64 -1.80
N THR A 192 -2.44 -27.76 -2.48
CA THR A 192 -2.80 -29.04 -1.88
C THR A 192 -2.28 -30.20 -2.72
N ASN A 193 -1.72 -31.20 -2.05
CA ASN A 193 -1.21 -32.40 -2.71
C ASN A 193 -2.36 -33.34 -3.13
N GLY A 194 -2.31 -33.81 -4.37
CA GLY A 194 -3.18 -34.84 -4.91
C GLY A 194 -2.44 -35.77 -5.87
N ASN A 195 -3.11 -36.85 -6.24
CA ASN A 195 -2.64 -37.86 -7.18
C ASN A 195 -2.79 -37.41 -8.63
N ALA A 196 -3.75 -36.54 -8.91
CA ALA A 196 -3.97 -35.94 -10.21
C ALA A 196 -4.59 -34.54 -10.07
N TYR A 197 -4.31 -33.69 -11.05
CA TYR A 197 -4.80 -32.31 -11.12
C TYR A 197 -5.48 -32.08 -12.46
N GLN A 198 -6.47 -31.20 -12.48
CA GLN A 198 -7.06 -30.67 -13.70
C GLN A 198 -7.54 -29.25 -13.44
N TRP A 199 -6.88 -28.26 -14.05
CA TRP A 199 -7.33 -26.88 -13.98
C TRP A 199 -8.53 -26.64 -14.89
N MET A 200 -9.45 -25.80 -14.42
CA MET A 200 -10.59 -25.31 -15.18
C MET A 200 -10.58 -23.78 -15.22
N LYS A 201 -11.07 -23.24 -16.33
CA LYS A 201 -11.45 -21.83 -16.48
C LYS A 201 -12.95 -21.76 -16.73
N ASN A 202 -13.68 -20.96 -15.94
CA ASN A 202 -15.13 -20.80 -16.05
C ASN A 202 -15.86 -22.17 -16.07
N ASN A 203 -15.45 -23.07 -15.17
CA ASN A 203 -15.94 -24.46 -15.06
C ASN A 203 -15.67 -25.38 -16.27
N THR A 204 -14.85 -24.96 -17.24
CA THR A 204 -14.44 -25.81 -18.37
C THR A 204 -12.98 -26.21 -18.20
N ASP A 205 -12.67 -27.50 -18.40
CA ASP A 205 -11.31 -28.03 -18.28
C ASP A 205 -10.36 -27.32 -19.28
N ILE A 206 -9.21 -26.86 -18.79
CA ILE A 206 -8.14 -26.31 -19.63
C ILE A 206 -7.32 -27.49 -20.16
N PRO A 207 -7.26 -27.72 -21.48
CA PRO A 207 -6.55 -28.88 -22.04
C PRO A 207 -5.07 -28.92 -21.60
N GLY A 208 -4.63 -30.09 -21.12
CA GLY A 208 -3.24 -30.32 -20.71
C GLY A 208 -2.82 -29.69 -19.38
N ALA A 209 -3.70 -28.94 -18.71
CA ALA A 209 -3.39 -28.31 -17.42
C ALA A 209 -3.52 -29.30 -16.24
N THR A 210 -2.64 -30.30 -16.20
CA THR A 210 -2.71 -31.44 -15.27
C THR A 210 -1.65 -31.44 -14.17
N GLN A 211 -0.96 -30.31 -14.00
CA GLN A 211 0.05 -30.11 -12.96
C GLN A 211 -0.55 -29.39 -11.75
N ALA A 212 0.12 -29.49 -10.60
CA ALA A 212 -0.25 -28.78 -9.37
C ALA A 212 -0.21 -27.24 -9.54
N LYS A 213 0.56 -26.75 -10.51
CA LYS A 213 0.65 -25.33 -10.88
C LYS A 213 0.12 -25.12 -12.30
N LEU A 214 -0.75 -24.13 -12.49
CA LEU A 214 -1.08 -23.61 -13.81
C LEU A 214 -0.14 -22.44 -14.15
N VAL A 215 0.54 -22.53 -15.29
CA VAL A 215 1.62 -21.61 -15.67
C VAL A 215 1.21 -20.71 -16.81
N PHE A 216 1.51 -19.41 -16.70
CA PHE A 216 1.35 -18.41 -17.75
C PHE A 216 2.69 -17.74 -18.05
N ASN A 217 2.98 -17.48 -19.33
CA ASN A 217 4.18 -16.74 -19.77
C ASN A 217 4.02 -15.21 -19.73
N ASN A 218 2.90 -14.74 -19.17
CA ASN A 218 2.51 -13.40 -18.71
C ASN A 218 1.04 -13.53 -18.27
N LEU A 219 0.57 -12.74 -17.30
CA LEU A 219 -0.87 -12.65 -17.01
C LEU A 219 -1.39 -11.26 -17.42
N THR A 220 -2.43 -11.25 -18.24
CA THR A 220 -3.03 -10.04 -18.84
C THR A 220 -4.55 -10.02 -18.63
N ALA A 221 -5.17 -8.89 -18.93
CA ALA A 221 -6.63 -8.76 -19.02
C ALA A 221 -7.29 -9.84 -19.92
N ALA A 222 -6.64 -10.31 -20.99
CA ALA A 222 -7.16 -11.36 -21.86
C ALA A 222 -7.30 -12.73 -21.15
N ASN A 223 -6.61 -12.90 -20.02
CA ASN A 223 -6.73 -14.09 -19.20
C ASN A 223 -7.93 -14.04 -18.24
N ALA A 224 -8.77 -13.00 -18.28
CA ALA A 224 -9.95 -12.88 -17.41
C ALA A 224 -10.82 -14.15 -17.38
N GLY A 225 -11.24 -14.53 -16.18
CA GLY A 225 -12.05 -15.70 -15.88
C GLY A 225 -11.83 -16.21 -14.46
N VAL A 226 -12.68 -17.15 -14.06
CA VAL A 226 -12.61 -17.82 -12.76
C VAL A 226 -11.88 -19.15 -12.92
N TYR A 227 -10.78 -19.30 -12.22
CA TYR A 227 -9.93 -20.48 -12.24
C TYR A 227 -10.10 -21.30 -10.96
N LYS A 228 -10.08 -22.62 -11.10
CA LYS A 228 -9.98 -23.57 -9.98
C LYS A 228 -9.34 -24.86 -10.45
N CYS A 229 -8.67 -25.57 -9.55
CA CYS A 229 -8.11 -26.88 -9.81
C CYS A 229 -9.00 -27.96 -9.21
N ARG A 230 -9.38 -28.96 -10.02
CA ARG A 230 -9.95 -30.23 -9.54
C ARG A 230 -8.79 -31.14 -9.16
N ILE A 231 -8.76 -31.57 -7.92
CA ILE A 231 -7.66 -32.35 -7.33
C ILE A 231 -8.21 -33.72 -6.93
N THR A 232 -7.69 -34.78 -7.56
CA THR A 232 -8.03 -36.16 -7.19
C THR A 232 -7.08 -36.64 -6.11
N THR A 233 -7.62 -37.10 -4.99
CA THR A 233 -6.88 -37.67 -3.87
C THR A 233 -7.18 -39.16 -3.74
N ASN A 234 -6.55 -39.85 -2.79
CA ASN A 234 -6.87 -41.24 -2.46
C ASN A 234 -8.30 -41.43 -1.94
N THR A 235 -8.92 -40.37 -1.42
CA THR A 235 -10.21 -40.43 -0.71
C THR A 235 -11.36 -39.76 -1.47
N GLY A 236 -11.08 -39.12 -2.61
CA GLY A 236 -12.11 -38.49 -3.44
C GLY A 236 -11.58 -37.33 -4.26
N THR A 237 -12.47 -36.41 -4.60
CA THR A 237 -12.14 -35.20 -5.35
C THR A 237 -12.39 -33.98 -4.49
N ILE A 238 -11.42 -33.08 -4.45
CA ILE A 238 -11.52 -31.76 -3.82
C ILE A 238 -11.23 -30.69 -4.88
N TYR A 239 -11.57 -29.43 -4.56
CA TYR A 239 -11.25 -28.29 -5.40
C TYR A 239 -10.35 -27.31 -4.64
N SER A 240 -9.41 -26.70 -5.35
CA SER A 240 -8.67 -25.55 -4.84
C SER A 240 -9.63 -24.39 -4.52
N ARG A 241 -9.12 -23.38 -3.83
CA ARG A 241 -9.77 -22.06 -3.79
C ARG A 241 -9.87 -21.45 -5.19
N LEU A 242 -10.80 -20.53 -5.35
CA LEU A 242 -10.99 -19.81 -6.61
C LEU A 242 -9.88 -18.77 -6.79
N ILE A 243 -9.39 -18.65 -8.03
CA ILE A 243 -8.57 -17.52 -8.46
C ILE A 243 -9.33 -16.84 -9.58
N THR A 244 -9.83 -15.64 -9.31
CA THR A 244 -10.57 -14.84 -10.29
C THR A 244 -9.65 -13.81 -10.90
N VAL A 245 -9.38 -13.93 -12.19
CA VAL A 245 -8.79 -12.84 -12.97
C VAL A 245 -9.94 -12.02 -13.50
N SER A 246 -10.02 -10.77 -13.08
CA SER A 246 -11.03 -9.83 -13.54
C SER A 246 -10.37 -8.69 -14.27
N THR A 247 -11.01 -8.25 -15.35
CA THR A 247 -10.89 -6.87 -15.79
C THR A 247 -11.90 -6.06 -14.99
N PRO A 248 -11.58 -4.85 -14.54
CA PRO A 248 -12.62 -3.92 -14.12
C PRO A 248 -13.64 -3.87 -15.25
N VAL A 249 -14.84 -4.37 -14.99
CA VAL A 249 -15.95 -4.14 -15.92
C VAL A 249 -16.21 -2.66 -15.80
N GLY A 250 -16.24 -1.94 -16.93
CA GLY A 250 -16.75 -0.59 -17.00
C GLY A 250 -18.23 -0.58 -16.61
N ILE A 251 -18.52 -0.72 -15.32
CA ILE A 251 -19.48 0.17 -14.68
C ILE A 251 -18.80 1.52 -14.82
N ASP A 252 -19.48 2.52 -15.40
CA ASP A 252 -19.00 3.90 -15.60
C ASP A 252 -17.78 4.16 -14.73
N ASP A 253 -16.65 4.54 -15.34
CA ASP A 253 -15.43 4.99 -14.66
C ASP A 253 -15.81 5.40 -13.22
N PRO A 254 -15.19 4.88 -12.14
CA PRO A 254 -15.19 5.69 -10.93
C PRO A 254 -14.60 7.01 -11.41
N ALA A 255 -15.48 8.01 -11.61
CA ALA A 255 -15.22 9.11 -12.54
C ALA A 255 -13.77 9.51 -12.37
N PRO A 256 -12.93 9.52 -13.43
CA PRO A 256 -11.48 9.69 -13.30
C PRO A 256 -11.29 10.69 -12.19
N MET A 257 -10.69 10.28 -11.04
CA MET A 257 -10.68 11.07 -9.79
C MET A 257 -10.65 12.52 -10.23
N PRO A 258 -11.75 13.28 -10.07
CA PRO A 258 -11.99 14.38 -10.97
C PRO A 258 -10.73 15.22 -10.93
N ASN A 259 -10.20 15.57 -12.10
CA ASN A 259 -9.03 16.44 -12.26
C ASN A 259 -9.27 17.84 -11.64
N THR A 260 -10.29 17.95 -10.80
CA THR A 260 -10.78 19.07 -10.04
C THR A 260 -10.42 18.83 -8.58
N MET A 261 -9.90 19.88 -7.96
CA MET A 261 -9.85 19.98 -6.51
C MET A 261 -11.21 19.61 -5.90
N VAL A 262 -11.21 18.80 -4.83
CA VAL A 262 -12.41 18.45 -4.06
C VAL A 262 -12.21 18.91 -2.64
N LEU A 263 -13.22 19.54 -2.05
CA LEU A 263 -13.28 19.86 -0.63
C LEU A 263 -14.51 19.14 -0.06
N GLU A 264 -14.33 18.27 0.93
CA GLU A 264 -15.42 17.50 1.55
C GLU A 264 -16.00 18.26 2.75
N GLN A 265 -17.19 17.82 3.20
CA GLN A 265 -17.81 18.35 4.42
C GLN A 265 -16.98 17.94 5.64
N ASN A 266 -16.71 18.88 6.54
CA ASN A 266 -15.99 18.60 7.78
C ASN A 266 -16.76 17.63 8.68
N TYR A 267 -16.05 16.75 9.38
CA TYR A 267 -16.64 15.81 10.33
C TYR A 267 -15.89 15.80 11.66
N PRO A 268 -16.59 15.90 12.82
CA PRO A 268 -18.03 16.11 12.95
C PRO A 268 -18.47 17.53 12.52
N ASN A 269 -19.73 17.67 12.10
CA ASN A 269 -20.41 18.96 11.87
C ASN A 269 -21.92 18.83 12.14
N PRO A 270 -22.51 19.58 13.10
CA PRO A 270 -21.84 20.51 14.01
C PRO A 270 -20.81 19.82 14.90
N PHE A 271 -19.81 20.56 15.35
CA PHE A 271 -18.84 20.07 16.31
C PHE A 271 -18.85 20.94 17.57
N SER A 272 -18.77 20.28 18.72
CA SER A 272 -18.94 20.92 20.01
C SER A 272 -17.86 20.57 21.02
N THR A 273 -17.78 21.35 22.08
CA THR A 273 -17.05 20.97 23.29
C THR A 273 -17.77 19.82 23.98
N GLY A 274 -17.26 18.59 23.81
CA GLY A 274 -17.73 17.45 24.58
C GLY A 274 -17.23 17.51 26.03
N ALA A 275 -18.06 17.07 26.98
CA ALA A 275 -17.80 17.08 28.43
C ALA A 275 -16.54 16.31 28.89
N LEU A 276 -15.81 15.66 27.97
CA LEU A 276 -14.63 14.84 28.23
C LEU A 276 -13.40 15.20 27.39
N SER A 277 -13.49 16.17 26.45
CA SER A 277 -12.38 16.47 25.52
C SER A 277 -11.97 17.94 25.39
N GLY A 278 -12.69 18.89 26.01
CA GLY A 278 -12.28 20.30 26.14
C GLY A 278 -12.19 21.14 24.85
N ASN A 279 -11.98 20.54 23.68
CA ASN A 279 -11.64 21.25 22.44
C ASN A 279 -12.62 20.93 21.31
N PRO A 280 -13.29 21.93 20.71
CA PRO A 280 -14.14 21.74 19.55
C PRO A 280 -13.26 21.53 18.32
N VAL A 281 -13.07 20.27 17.93
CA VAL A 281 -12.22 19.87 16.80
C VAL A 281 -13.06 19.20 15.72
N THR A 282 -12.75 19.51 14.47
CA THR A 282 -13.28 18.81 13.28
C THR A 282 -12.16 18.50 12.30
N THR A 283 -12.36 17.50 11.43
CA THR A 283 -11.46 17.16 10.33
C THR A 283 -12.10 17.53 9.01
N VAL A 284 -11.35 18.22 8.16
CA VAL A 284 -11.70 18.53 6.78
C VAL A 284 -10.87 17.64 5.86
N ARG A 285 -11.54 16.85 5.01
CA ARG A 285 -10.89 16.10 3.93
C ARG A 285 -10.96 16.87 2.62
N PHE A 286 -9.89 16.85 1.86
CA PHE A 286 -9.84 17.43 0.51
C PHE A 286 -8.92 16.65 -0.42
N THR A 287 -9.11 16.79 -1.72
CA THR A 287 -8.29 16.12 -2.75
C THR A 287 -7.72 17.17 -3.70
N LEU A 288 -6.42 17.10 -3.94
CA LEU A 288 -5.70 17.92 -4.91
C LEU A 288 -5.44 17.11 -6.18
N PRO A 289 -5.77 17.63 -7.37
CA PRO A 289 -5.55 16.91 -8.63
C PRO A 289 -4.07 16.94 -9.04
N GLU A 290 -3.37 18.02 -8.70
CA GLU A 290 -1.94 18.23 -8.98
C GLU A 290 -1.24 18.74 -7.72
N ALA A 291 0.07 18.54 -7.64
CA ALA A 291 0.86 19.05 -6.54
C ALA A 291 1.10 20.56 -6.72
N GLY A 292 1.05 21.33 -5.63
CA GLY A 292 1.25 22.77 -5.70
C GLY A 292 1.04 23.48 -4.37
N ASP A 293 1.23 24.80 -4.38
CA ASP A 293 0.95 25.65 -3.23
C ASP A 293 -0.56 25.76 -3.00
N ILE A 294 -0.97 25.51 -1.77
CA ILE A 294 -2.36 25.54 -1.33
C ILE A 294 -2.52 26.39 -0.07
N THR A 295 -3.68 27.01 0.07
CA THR A 295 -4.11 27.63 1.32
C THR A 295 -5.43 27.04 1.78
N LEU A 296 -5.51 26.68 3.07
CA LEU A 296 -6.75 26.30 3.73
C LEU A 296 -6.98 27.28 4.88
N LYS A 297 -8.03 28.09 4.76
CA LYS A 297 -8.34 29.18 5.69
C LYS A 297 -9.79 29.15 6.13
N VAL A 298 -10.10 29.74 7.27
CA VAL A 298 -11.45 29.85 7.83
C VAL A 298 -11.89 31.31 7.86
N PHE A 299 -13.14 31.55 7.50
CA PHE A 299 -13.78 32.85 7.40
C PHE A 299 -15.09 32.91 8.19
N ASP A 300 -15.43 34.09 8.69
CA ASP A 300 -16.75 34.37 9.28
C ASP A 300 -17.81 34.73 8.21
N LEU A 301 -19.05 34.99 8.63
CA LEU A 301 -20.17 35.37 7.75
C LEU A 301 -19.95 36.71 7.03
N GLN A 302 -19.02 37.55 7.48
CA GLN A 302 -18.65 38.80 6.83
C GLN A 302 -17.48 38.63 5.85
N GLY A 303 -16.99 37.40 5.66
CA GLY A 303 -15.85 37.10 4.79
C GLY A 303 -14.50 37.51 5.39
N ARG A 304 -14.43 37.78 6.69
CA ARG A 304 -13.15 38.08 7.36
C ARG A 304 -12.43 36.78 7.68
N GLU A 305 -11.14 36.71 7.34
CA GLU A 305 -10.29 35.58 7.74
C GLU A 305 -10.16 35.57 9.27
N VAL A 306 -10.48 34.43 9.87
CA VAL A 306 -10.39 34.23 11.33
C VAL A 306 -9.33 33.20 11.72
N MET A 307 -8.86 32.37 10.77
CA MET A 307 -7.84 31.35 11.02
C MET A 307 -7.22 30.88 9.70
N THR A 308 -5.90 30.70 9.67
CA THR A 308 -5.21 29.93 8.64
C THR A 308 -4.93 28.53 9.17
N VAL A 309 -5.41 27.50 8.47
CA VAL A 309 -5.24 26.08 8.84
C VAL A 309 -3.98 25.50 8.19
N TYR A 310 -3.73 25.86 6.93
CA TYR A 310 -2.55 25.46 6.17
C TYR A 310 -2.22 26.52 5.12
N ASP A 311 -0.92 26.75 4.89
CA ASP A 311 -0.40 27.63 3.83
C ASP A 311 0.96 27.09 3.39
N GLY A 312 1.02 26.51 2.18
CA GLY A 312 2.25 25.94 1.63
C GLY A 312 2.05 24.87 0.57
N TYR A 313 3.13 24.21 0.20
CA TYR A 313 3.15 23.19 -0.86
C TYR A 313 2.61 21.84 -0.39
N MET A 314 1.72 21.22 -1.18
CA MET A 314 1.14 19.92 -0.88
C MET A 314 1.07 19.03 -2.15
N PRO A 315 1.37 17.72 -2.06
CA PRO A 315 1.35 16.83 -3.21
C PRO A 315 -0.08 16.54 -3.70
N ALA A 316 -0.21 16.09 -4.95
CA ALA A 316 -1.49 15.58 -5.47
C ALA A 316 -2.00 14.40 -4.63
N GLY A 317 -3.32 14.30 -4.45
CA GLY A 317 -3.97 13.26 -3.66
C GLY A 317 -4.90 13.80 -2.58
N SER A 318 -5.43 12.90 -1.76
CA SER A 318 -6.33 13.23 -0.66
C SER A 318 -5.57 13.55 0.62
N HIS A 319 -6.03 14.56 1.35
CA HIS A 319 -5.43 15.11 2.55
C HIS A 319 -6.50 15.37 3.60
N ASP A 320 -6.08 15.26 4.87
CA ASP A 320 -6.92 15.57 6.02
C ASP A 320 -6.30 16.73 6.80
N ALA A 321 -7.08 17.78 7.06
CA ALA A 321 -6.68 18.93 7.88
C ALA A 321 -7.57 19.07 9.11
N ARG A 322 -6.94 19.24 10.26
CA ARG A 322 -7.63 19.37 11.55
C ARG A 322 -7.85 20.84 11.88
N ILE A 323 -9.11 21.21 12.15
CA ILE A 323 -9.48 22.55 12.60
C ILE A 323 -9.77 22.49 14.11
N ASN A 324 -9.01 23.26 14.89
CA ASN A 324 -9.28 23.46 16.32
C ASN A 324 -9.97 24.82 16.51
N ALA A 325 -11.28 24.79 16.77
CA ALA A 325 -12.11 25.98 16.93
C ALA A 325 -12.15 26.52 18.37
N GLU A 326 -11.19 26.17 19.22
CA GLU A 326 -11.13 26.62 20.62
C GLU A 326 -11.25 28.15 20.76
N GLN A 327 -10.67 28.89 19.81
CA GLN A 327 -10.71 30.36 19.79
C GLN A 327 -11.89 30.95 19.00
N LEU A 328 -12.74 30.12 18.38
CA LEU A 328 -13.93 30.57 17.65
C LEU A 328 -15.16 30.59 18.58
N ALA A 329 -16.10 31.49 18.34
CA ALA A 329 -17.38 31.52 19.06
C ALA A 329 -18.35 30.48 18.47
N SER A 330 -19.45 30.19 19.16
CA SER A 330 -20.55 29.42 18.55
C SER A 330 -21.09 30.19 17.34
N GLY A 331 -21.21 29.51 16.20
CA GLY A 331 -21.61 30.18 14.96
C GLY A 331 -21.32 29.37 13.71
N VAL A 332 -21.72 29.94 12.58
CA VAL A 332 -21.45 29.40 11.24
C VAL A 332 -20.20 30.06 10.68
N TYR A 333 -19.30 29.24 10.16
CA TYR A 333 -18.06 29.65 9.53
C TYR A 333 -17.92 28.96 8.16
N PHE A 334 -17.01 29.45 7.33
CA PHE A 334 -16.65 28.80 6.08
C PHE A 334 -15.16 28.49 6.07
N TYR A 335 -14.79 27.26 5.74
CA TYR A 335 -13.42 26.94 5.41
C TYR A 335 -13.26 26.95 3.89
N CYS A 336 -12.19 27.56 3.41
CA CYS A 336 -11.89 27.75 2.00
C CYS A 336 -10.52 27.16 1.67
N LEU A 337 -10.50 26.26 0.69
CA LEU A 337 -9.31 25.68 0.09
C LEU A 337 -9.02 26.40 -1.23
N GLN A 338 -7.81 26.91 -1.40
CA GLN A 338 -7.32 27.47 -2.66
C GLN A 338 -6.12 26.67 -3.14
N ALA A 339 -6.12 26.26 -4.41
CA ALA A 339 -5.00 25.59 -5.08
C ALA A 339 -5.07 25.83 -6.59
N GLY A 340 -3.93 26.03 -7.25
CA GLY A 340 -3.86 26.11 -8.72
C GLY A 340 -4.78 27.17 -9.36
N GLY A 341 -5.05 28.28 -8.67
CA GLY A 341 -5.97 29.34 -9.14
C GLY A 341 -7.46 29.07 -8.92
N HIS A 342 -7.83 27.93 -8.33
CA HIS A 342 -9.20 27.59 -7.97
C HIS A 342 -9.44 27.76 -6.47
N ALA A 343 -10.68 28.04 -6.08
CA ALA A 343 -11.10 28.14 -4.68
C ALA A 343 -12.40 27.35 -4.45
N LEU A 344 -12.43 26.54 -3.39
CA LEU A 344 -13.62 25.85 -2.90
C LEU A 344 -13.89 26.28 -1.47
N ALA A 345 -15.15 26.41 -1.09
CA ALA A 345 -15.54 26.72 0.28
C ALA A 345 -16.69 25.84 0.74
N ARG A 346 -16.71 25.50 2.03
CA ARG A 346 -17.81 24.77 2.65
C ARG A 346 -18.15 25.32 4.04
N PRO A 347 -19.43 25.26 4.43
CA PRO A 347 -19.86 25.74 5.74
C PRO A 347 -19.51 24.73 6.84
N MET A 348 -19.16 25.25 8.01
CA MET A 348 -19.03 24.49 9.25
C MET A 348 -19.75 25.17 10.40
N VAL A 349 -20.27 24.38 11.35
CA VAL A 349 -21.01 24.89 12.51
C VAL A 349 -20.27 24.53 13.80
N VAL A 350 -19.89 25.55 14.56
CA VAL A 350 -19.28 25.44 15.88
C VAL A 350 -20.36 25.62 16.94
N LEU A 351 -20.43 24.71 17.92
CA LEU A 351 -21.31 24.81 19.09
C LEU A 351 -20.48 24.74 20.38
N LYS A 352 -20.35 25.85 21.10
CA LYS A 352 -19.86 25.86 22.48
C LYS A 352 -21.00 25.73 23.47
#